data_AF-A0A843DG38-F1
#
_entry.id   AF-A0A843DG38-F1
#
_cell.length_a   1.000
_cell.length_b   1.000
_cell.length_c   1.000
_cell.angle_alpha   90.00
_cell.angle_beta   90.00
_cell.angle_gamma   90.00
#
_symmetry.space_group_name_H-M   'P 1'
#
loop_
_entity.id
_entity.type
_entity.pdbx_description
1 polymer ?
#
loop_
_entity_poly.entity_id
_entity_poly.type
_entity_poly.pdbx_seq_one_letter_code
_entity_poly.pdbx_strand_id
1 'polypeptide(L)' 'ISRMPAADSENPAARRLLEQNRTKILPIVLVNNFPMITGRYPTNDELKQILAVPDGIIEPKHCGCCCIEGCGCE' A
#
# COMPACT_ATOMS: atom_id res chain seq x y z
N ILE A 1 11.90 -12.64 -3.01
CA ILE A 1 12.58 -12.61 -1.70
C ILE A 1 11.76 -11.69 -0.80
N SER A 2 11.06 -12.24 0.21
CA SER A 2 10.35 -11.42 1.21
C SER A 2 11.39 -10.73 2.09
N ARG A 3 11.42 -9.39 2.06
CA ARG A 3 12.48 -8.61 2.74
C ARG A 3 12.33 -8.58 4.27
N MET A 4 11.14 -8.78 4.82
CA MET A 4 10.86 -8.69 6.26
C MET A 4 9.73 -9.64 6.71
N PRO A 5 10.00 -10.95 6.88
CA PRO A 5 9.01 -11.90 7.41
C PRO A 5 8.70 -11.71 8.92
N ALA A 6 9.59 -11.07 9.67
CA ALA A 6 9.39 -10.80 11.10
C ALA A 6 8.28 -9.76 11.34
N ALA A 7 8.19 -8.73 10.49
CA ALA A 7 7.20 -7.66 10.62
C ALA A 7 5.74 -8.16 10.56
N ASP A 8 5.48 -9.21 9.77
CA ASP A 8 4.16 -9.86 9.67
C ASP A 8 3.78 -10.61 10.97
N SER A 9 4.78 -11.07 11.73
CA SER A 9 4.60 -11.86 12.95
C SER A 9 4.58 -11.02 14.22
N GLU A 10 5.22 -9.85 14.19
CA GLU A 10 5.33 -8.93 15.33
C GLU A 10 4.10 -8.02 15.47
N ASN A 11 3.41 -7.68 14.36
CA ASN A 11 2.16 -6.93 14.45
C ASN A 11 0.97 -7.88 14.69
N PRO A 12 0.27 -7.79 15.85
CA PRO A 12 -0.80 -8.72 16.20
C PRO A 12 -2.03 -8.62 15.28
N ALA A 13 -2.32 -7.43 14.73
CA ALA A 13 -3.43 -7.24 13.79
C ALA A 13 -3.11 -7.86 12.42
N ALA A 14 -1.89 -7.65 11.92
CA ALA A 14 -1.42 -8.30 10.69
C ALA A 14 -1.42 -9.83 10.85
N ARG A 15 -0.88 -10.33 11.96
CA ARG A 15 -0.77 -11.77 12.22
C ARG A 15 -2.13 -12.46 12.29
N ARG A 16 -3.11 -11.87 13.00
CA ARG A 16 -4.48 -12.41 13.07
C ARG A 16 -5.13 -12.54 11.69
N LEU A 17 -4.94 -11.54 10.83
CA LEU A 17 -5.50 -11.54 9.48
C LEU A 17 -4.84 -12.58 8.59
N LEU A 18 -3.53 -12.73 8.69
CA LEU A 18 -2.74 -13.73 7.96
C LEU A 18 -3.02 -15.16 8.43
N GLU A 19 -3.21 -15.39 9.73
CA GLU A 19 -3.59 -16.71 10.26
C GLU A 19 -4.96 -17.16 9.71
N GLN A 20 -5.91 -16.23 9.61
CA GLN A 20 -7.28 -16.53 9.16
C GLN A 20 -7.39 -16.69 7.64
N ASN A 21 -6.70 -15.86 6.87
CA ASN A 21 -6.90 -15.77 5.42
C ASN A 21 -5.67 -16.17 4.60
N ARG A 22 -4.57 -16.55 5.27
CA ARG A 22 -3.25 -16.79 4.68
C ARG A 22 -2.81 -15.59 3.85
N THR A 23 -1.97 -15.84 2.84
CA THR A 23 -1.42 -14.82 1.95
C THR A 23 -2.41 -14.26 0.92
N LYS A 24 -3.67 -14.75 0.88
CA LYS A 24 -4.67 -14.36 -0.13
C LYS A 24 -5.16 -12.91 0.00
N ILE A 25 -4.99 -12.33 1.18
CA ILE A 25 -5.48 -10.98 1.52
C ILE A 25 -4.38 -9.91 1.43
N LEU A 26 -3.17 -10.29 1.01
CA LEU A 26 -2.10 -9.34 0.81
C LEU A 26 -2.35 -8.49 -0.45
N PRO A 27 -1.91 -7.23 -0.47
CA PRO A 27 -1.31 -6.47 0.63
C PRO A 27 -2.35 -6.07 1.70
N ILE A 28 -1.92 -5.93 2.96
CA ILE A 28 -2.76 -5.44 4.08
C ILE A 28 -2.27 -4.03 4.46
N VAL A 29 -3.19 -3.06 4.49
CA VAL A 29 -2.94 -1.69 4.94
C VAL A 29 -3.53 -1.52 6.33
N LEU A 30 -2.65 -1.21 7.29
CA LEU A 30 -3.02 -0.96 8.68
C LEU A 30 -2.81 0.53 9.00
N VAL A 31 -3.82 1.18 9.59
CA VAL A 31 -3.71 2.54 10.13
C VAL A 31 -4.16 2.51 11.58
N ASN A 32 -3.30 2.98 12.49
CA ASN A 32 -3.54 2.89 13.94
C ASN A 32 -3.87 1.46 14.42
N ASN A 33 -3.22 0.46 13.84
CA ASN A 33 -3.45 -0.97 14.11
C ASN A 33 -4.83 -1.52 13.68
N PHE A 34 -5.60 -0.74 12.91
CA PHE A 34 -6.85 -1.17 12.31
C PHE A 34 -6.66 -1.46 10.81
N PRO A 35 -7.17 -2.60 10.30
CA PRO A 35 -7.13 -2.89 8.87
C PRO A 35 -8.11 -2.01 8.10
N MET A 36 -7.56 -1.25 7.15
CA MET A 36 -8.34 -0.37 6.28
C MET A 36 -8.60 -1.02 4.92
N ILE A 37 -7.56 -1.59 4.31
CA ILE A 37 -7.64 -2.17 2.95
C ILE A 37 -6.84 -3.47 2.91
N THR A 38 -7.39 -4.47 2.23
CA THR A 38 -6.73 -5.76 1.95
C THR A 38 -6.86 -6.12 0.47
N GLY A 39 -5.96 -6.96 -0.05
CA GLY A 39 -6.01 -7.49 -1.42
C GLY A 39 -5.60 -6.52 -2.53
N ARG A 40 -5.43 -5.23 -2.24
CA ARG A 40 -4.86 -4.22 -3.15
C ARG A 40 -4.28 -3.05 -2.36
N TYR A 41 -3.47 -2.23 -3.03
CA TYR A 41 -3.04 -0.95 -2.48
C TYR A 41 -4.16 0.11 -2.57
N PRO A 42 -4.17 1.10 -1.66
CA PRO A 42 -5.08 2.24 -1.74
C PRO A 42 -4.76 3.08 -2.97
N THR A 43 -5.78 3.74 -3.50
CA THR A 43 -5.63 4.90 -4.39
C THR A 43 -5.16 6.12 -3.59
N ASN A 44 -4.68 7.16 -4.28
CA ASN A 44 -4.27 8.40 -3.62
C ASN A 44 -5.46 9.06 -2.89
N ASP A 45 -6.66 9.04 -3.47
CA ASP A 45 -7.86 9.60 -2.84
C ASP A 45 -8.26 8.85 -1.57
N GLU A 46 -8.23 7.51 -1.60
CA GLU A 46 -8.47 6.68 -0.41
C GLU A 46 -7.42 6.94 0.67
N LEU A 47 -6.14 7.07 0.28
CA LEU A 47 -5.07 7.38 1.23
C LEU A 47 -5.27 8.76 1.88
N LYS A 48 -5.68 9.77 1.10
CA LYS A 48 -5.99 11.11 1.62
C LYS A 48 -7.12 11.06 2.64
N GLN A 49 -8.20 10.33 2.31
CA GLN A 49 -9.34 10.16 3.20
C GLN A 49 -8.96 9.45 4.50
N ILE A 50 -8.22 8.34 4.41
CA ILE A 50 -7.80 7.56 5.58
C ILE A 50 -6.89 8.37 6.50
N LEU A 51 -6.00 9.18 5.94
CA LEU A 51 -5.06 10.00 6.71
C LEU A 51 -5.59 11.40 7.06
N ALA A 52 -6.80 11.75 6.61
CA ALA A 52 -7.39 13.08 6.73
C ALA A 52 -6.42 14.21 6.31
N VAL A 53 -5.63 13.99 5.25
CA VAL A 53 -4.67 14.98 4.74
C VAL A 53 -5.34 15.90 3.71
N PRO A 54 -4.99 17.20 3.70
CA PRO A 54 -5.52 18.14 2.73
C PRO A 54 -5.00 17.85 1.32
N ASP A 55 -5.77 18.29 0.32
CA ASP A 55 -5.36 18.23 -1.07
C ASP A 55 -4.06 19.01 -1.33
N GLY A 56 -3.22 18.48 -2.23
CA GLY A 56 -1.93 19.07 -2.59
C GLY A 56 -0.71 18.55 -1.81
N ILE A 57 -0.91 17.74 -0.76
CA ILE A 57 0.21 17.08 -0.06
C ILE A 57 0.71 15.84 -0.82
N ILE A 58 -0.22 15.10 -1.43
CA ILE A 58 0.11 13.92 -2.24
C ILE A 58 0.19 14.36 -3.69
N GLU A 59 1.43 14.57 -4.17
CA GLU A 59 1.67 14.89 -5.57
C GLU A 59 1.35 13.68 -6.46
N PRO A 60 0.67 13.89 -7.60
CA PRO A 60 0.52 12.83 -8.59
C PRO A 60 1.91 12.44 -9.08
N LYS A 61 2.15 11.13 -9.22
CA LYS A 61 3.41 10.66 -9.80
C LYS A 61 3.49 11.16 -11.24
N HIS A 62 4.43 12.05 -11.53
CA HIS A 62 4.84 12.29 -12.90
C HIS A 62 5.34 10.97 -13.48
N CYS A 63 4.73 10.56 -14.59
CA CYS A 63 5.19 9.42 -15.35
C CYS A 63 6.49 9.81 -16.07
N GLY A 64 7.61 9.79 -15.33
CA GLY A 64 8.94 9.72 -15.92
C GLY A 64 9.05 8.37 -16.58
N CYS A 65 8.90 8.36 -17.90
CA CYS A 65 8.93 7.16 -18.73
C CYS A 65 10.31 6.48 -18.66
N CYS A 66 10.52 5.63 -17.65
CA CYS A 66 11.77 4.88 -17.46
C CYS A 66 11.65 3.40 -17.90
N CYS A 67 10.57 2.99 -18.56
CA CYS A 67 10.32 1.57 -18.84
C CYS A 67 9.73 1.24 -20.24
N ILE A 68 9.77 2.17 -21.21
CA ILE A 68 9.38 1.88 -22.59
C ILE A 68 10.45 2.41 -23.55
N GLU A 69 11.08 1.51 -24.31
CA GLU A 69 11.87 1.90 -25.49
C GLU A 69 10.94 2.63 -26.48
N GLY A 70 11.18 3.92 -26.70
CA GLY A 70 10.50 4.70 -27.74
C GLY A 70 9.64 5.89 -27.29
N CYS A 71 9.64 6.27 -26.02
CA CYS A 71 8.94 7.49 -25.60
C CYS A 71 9.89 8.70 -25.72
N GLY A 72 9.81 9.42 -26.83
CA GLY A 72 10.47 10.71 -27.01
C GLY A 72 9.80 11.78 -26.16
N CYS A 73 10.59 12.51 -25.37
CA CYS A 73 10.14 13.70 -24.67
C CYS A 73 10.28 14.90 -25.61
N GLU A 74 9.20 15.64 -25.84
CA GLU A 74 9.27 17.05 -26.23
C GLU A 74 9.29 17.96 -25.00
#